data_AF-A0A4R2DK98-F1
#
_entry.id   AF-A0A4R2DK98-F1
#
_cell.length_a   1.000
_cell.length_b   1.000
_cell.length_c   1.000
_cell.angle_alpha   90.00
_cell.angle_beta   90.00
_cell.angle_gamma   90.00
#
_symmetry.space_group_name_H-M   'P 1'
#
loop_
_entity.id
_entity.type
_entity.pdbx_description
1 polymer ?
#
loop_
_entity_poly.entity_id
_entity_poly.type
_entity_poly.pdbx_seq_one_letter_code
_entity_poly.pdbx_strand_id
1 'polypeptide(L)'
;MQTWITTVSLDGLCAPNAGGGMGLDVDDLDITEAWVYEEQGRALDKWAKVLRAARTVAVDTDDVAMKRFLGACYKGYVGRMVNPDMWTATRMQHHHQPLWRAAIMAHCRWRGRRVAMRIARDTGRWPIRTMTDSWVYLLGDDQHIADDSDALGKMTVEKHTRLTEEMLLSFAAAETTHEVRLAIASAYGTDTDVREVGE
;
A
#
# COMPACT_ATOMS: atom_id res chain seq x y z
N MET A 1 5.75 17.97 17.58
CA MET A 1 5.04 18.18 16.29
C MET A 1 3.61 17.72 16.48
N GLN A 2 2.62 18.57 16.22
CA GLN A 2 1.21 18.19 16.27
C GLN A 2 0.80 17.56 14.94
N THR A 3 -0.04 16.53 14.94
CA THR A 3 -0.45 15.82 13.71
C THR A 3 -1.91 15.39 13.80
N TRP A 4 -2.66 15.70 12.74
CA TRP A 4 -4.01 15.19 12.56
C TRP A 4 -3.98 13.75 12.07
N ILE A 5 -4.78 12.90 12.71
CA ILE A 5 -4.98 11.51 12.30
C ILE A 5 -6.46 11.26 12.02
N THR A 6 -6.74 10.25 11.20
CA THR A 6 -8.13 9.82 10.94
C THR A 6 -8.54 8.74 11.94
N THR A 7 -9.85 8.49 12.11
CA THR A 7 -10.35 7.35 12.89
C THR A 7 -9.68 6.03 12.49
N VAL A 8 -9.46 5.80 11.19
CA VAL A 8 -8.77 4.59 10.71
C VAL A 8 -7.32 4.50 11.19
N SER A 9 -6.63 5.65 11.29
CA SER A 9 -5.28 5.67 11.87
C SER A 9 -5.33 5.35 13.35
N LEU A 10 -6.28 5.92 14.09
CA LEU A 10 -6.48 5.68 15.51
C LEU A 10 -6.80 4.19 15.77
N ASP A 11 -7.74 3.62 15.01
CA ASP A 11 -8.06 2.18 15.06
C ASP A 11 -6.81 1.33 14.83
N GLY A 12 -5.97 1.72 13.86
CA GLY A 12 -4.70 1.06 13.58
C GLY A 12 -3.69 1.18 14.72
N LEU A 13 -3.64 2.31 15.44
CA LEU A 13 -2.76 2.48 16.60
C LEU A 13 -3.21 1.61 17.78
N CYS A 14 -4.51 1.59 18.05
CA CYS A 14 -5.09 0.81 19.16
C CYS A 14 -5.16 -0.70 18.88
N ALA A 15 -5.21 -1.10 17.61
CA ALA A 15 -5.27 -2.51 17.25
C ALA A 15 -4.05 -3.31 17.79
N PRO A 16 -4.20 -4.61 18.09
CA PRO A 16 -3.10 -5.41 18.61
C PRO A 16 -1.88 -5.49 17.68
N ASN A 17 -0.69 -5.60 18.25
CA ASN A 17 0.56 -5.79 17.51
C ASN A 17 0.50 -6.99 16.54
N ALA A 18 -0.06 -8.11 16.98
CA ALA A 18 -0.23 -9.31 16.15
C ALA A 18 -1.09 -9.05 14.89
N GLY A 19 -1.98 -8.05 14.95
CA GLY A 19 -2.83 -7.58 13.88
C GLY A 19 -2.31 -6.30 13.21
N GLY A 20 -0.99 -6.06 13.24
CA GLY A 20 -0.40 -4.91 12.57
C GLY A 20 -0.74 -3.55 13.17
N GLY A 21 -1.30 -3.51 14.38
CA GLY A 21 -1.48 -2.28 15.15
C GLY A 21 -0.36 -2.03 16.17
N MET A 22 -0.49 -1.02 17.02
CA MET A 22 0.53 -0.69 18.04
C MET A 22 0.12 -1.10 19.47
N GLY A 23 -1.13 -1.52 19.66
CA GLY A 23 -1.67 -1.92 20.95
C GLY A 23 -1.71 -0.79 21.98
N LEU A 24 -1.80 0.46 21.53
CA LEU A 24 -1.85 1.63 22.40
C LEU A 24 -3.25 1.82 22.99
N ASP A 25 -3.33 2.22 24.25
CA ASP A 25 -4.57 2.76 24.78
C ASP A 25 -4.83 4.14 24.17
N VAL A 26 -6.09 4.50 24.00
CA VAL A 26 -6.46 5.85 23.58
C VAL A 26 -6.07 6.89 24.63
N ASP A 27 -6.09 6.52 25.92
CA ASP A 27 -5.71 7.40 27.02
C ASP A 27 -4.18 7.65 27.06
N ASP A 28 -3.39 6.76 26.44
CA ASP A 28 -1.94 6.94 26.26
C ASP A 28 -1.62 7.88 25.09
N LEU A 29 -2.62 8.20 24.25
CA LEU A 29 -2.48 9.14 23.17
C LEU A 29 -2.82 10.55 23.69
N ASP A 30 -1.86 11.47 23.58
CA ASP A 30 -2.02 12.90 23.94
C ASP A 30 -2.97 13.62 22.94
N ILE A 31 -4.22 13.18 22.87
CA ILE A 31 -5.26 13.69 21.97
C ILE A 31 -5.82 14.96 22.57
N THR A 32 -5.48 16.10 21.98
CA THR A 32 -5.92 17.41 22.46
C THR A 32 -7.32 17.80 21.98
N GLU A 33 -7.71 17.36 20.78
CA GLU A 33 -8.99 17.68 20.16
C GLU A 33 -9.35 16.67 19.07
N ALA A 34 -10.64 16.58 18.74
CA ALA A 34 -11.14 15.74 17.67
C ALA A 34 -12.29 16.44 16.93
N TRP A 35 -12.27 16.34 15.60
CA TRP A 35 -13.41 16.69 14.77
C TRP A 35 -14.26 15.44 14.54
N VAL A 36 -15.52 15.48 14.97
CA VAL A 36 -16.45 14.36 14.88
C VAL A 36 -17.54 14.67 13.86
N TYR A 37 -17.78 13.72 12.95
CA TYR A 37 -18.93 13.75 12.05
C TYR A 37 -19.97 12.77 12.57
N GLU A 38 -21.20 13.24 12.76
CA GLU A 38 -22.32 12.40 13.21
C GLU A 38 -22.64 11.30 12.19
N GLU A 39 -22.52 11.63 10.91
CA GLU A 39 -22.84 10.73 9.79
C GLU A 39 -21.57 10.15 9.16
N GLN A 40 -21.55 8.83 8.96
CA GLN A 40 -20.45 8.11 8.32
C GLN A 40 -20.99 7.11 7.30
N GLY A 41 -20.24 6.89 6.21
CA GLY A 41 -20.69 5.97 5.17
C GLY A 41 -19.62 5.63 4.14
N ARG A 42 -19.93 4.63 3.30
CA ARG A 42 -19.02 4.14 2.24
C ARG A 42 -19.36 4.75 0.87
N ALA A 43 -19.23 6.06 0.74
CA ALA A 43 -19.64 6.82 -0.44
C ALA A 43 -19.05 6.28 -1.77
N LEU A 44 -17.79 5.83 -1.75
CA LEU A 44 -17.07 5.36 -2.93
C LEU A 44 -17.19 3.84 -3.19
N ASP A 45 -17.96 3.09 -2.38
CA ASP A 45 -17.96 1.64 -2.48
C ASP A 45 -18.51 1.14 -3.81
N LYS A 46 -19.63 1.71 -4.26
CA LYS A 46 -20.23 1.38 -5.55
C LYS A 46 -19.28 1.71 -6.71
N TRP A 47 -18.68 2.90 -6.69
CA TRP A 47 -17.70 3.32 -7.70
C TRP A 47 -16.50 2.36 -7.75
N ALA A 48 -15.93 2.03 -6.60
CA ALA A 48 -14.80 1.11 -6.51
C ALA A 48 -15.17 -0.31 -6.98
N LYS A 49 -16.37 -0.80 -6.68
CA LYS A 49 -16.87 -2.10 -7.18
C LYS A 49 -16.98 -2.13 -8.70
N VAL A 50 -17.50 -1.06 -9.32
CA VAL A 50 -17.62 -0.97 -10.78
C VAL A 50 -16.23 -0.99 -11.44
N LEU A 51 -15.30 -0.17 -10.95
CA LEU A 51 -13.93 -0.15 -11.51
C LEU A 51 -13.21 -1.49 -11.33
N ARG A 52 -13.41 -2.17 -10.19
CA ARG A 52 -12.84 -3.50 -9.95
C ARG A 52 -13.39 -4.53 -10.91
N ALA A 53 -14.71 -4.59 -11.08
CA ALA A 53 -15.33 -5.55 -12.00
C ALA A 53 -14.84 -5.34 -13.44
N ALA A 54 -14.78 -4.09 -13.91
CA ALA A 54 -14.24 -3.76 -15.23
C ALA A 54 -12.76 -4.16 -15.35
N ARG A 55 -11.97 -3.97 -14.29
CA ARG A 55 -10.54 -4.33 -14.30
C ARG A 55 -10.34 -5.84 -14.35
N THR A 56 -11.18 -6.63 -13.67
CA THR A 56 -11.17 -8.09 -13.76
C THR A 56 -11.40 -8.53 -15.20
N VAL A 57 -12.45 -8.02 -15.85
CA VAL A 57 -12.72 -8.31 -17.27
C VAL A 57 -11.52 -7.97 -18.15
N ALA A 58 -10.91 -6.80 -17.97
CA ALA A 58 -9.74 -6.39 -18.75
C ALA A 58 -8.52 -7.30 -18.53
N VAL A 59 -8.36 -7.89 -17.33
CA VAL A 59 -7.31 -8.88 -17.07
C VAL A 59 -7.64 -10.21 -17.75
N ASP A 60 -8.88 -10.67 -17.61
CA ASP A 60 -9.32 -11.96 -18.15
C ASP A 60 -9.32 -11.99 -19.68
N THR A 61 -9.50 -10.84 -20.34
CA THR A 61 -9.45 -10.69 -21.80
C THR A 61 -8.09 -10.19 -22.33
N ASP A 62 -7.08 -10.08 -21.47
CA ASP A 62 -5.76 -9.52 -21.79
C ASP A 62 -5.79 -8.13 -22.46
N ASP A 63 -6.78 -7.30 -22.10
CA ASP A 63 -6.88 -5.91 -22.58
C ASP A 63 -5.99 -4.99 -21.74
N VAL A 64 -4.72 -4.94 -22.13
CA VAL A 64 -3.68 -4.12 -21.48
C VAL A 64 -4.05 -2.64 -21.46
N ALA A 65 -4.67 -2.12 -22.52
CA ALA A 65 -5.04 -0.71 -22.63
C ALA A 65 -6.14 -0.35 -21.63
N MET A 66 -7.21 -1.15 -21.58
CA MET A 66 -8.31 -0.96 -20.64
C MET A 66 -7.84 -1.14 -19.19
N LYS A 67 -7.01 -2.15 -18.90
CA LYS A 67 -6.41 -2.35 -17.56
C LYS A 67 -5.65 -1.11 -17.09
N ARG A 68 -4.85 -0.50 -17.99
CA ARG A 68 -4.10 0.74 -17.69
C ARG A 68 -5.03 1.93 -17.49
N PHE A 69 -6.02 2.10 -18.37
CA PHE A 69 -7.01 3.19 -18.28
C PHE A 69 -7.77 3.15 -16.94
N LEU A 70 -8.31 1.99 -16.57
CA LEU A 70 -9.03 1.80 -15.30
C LEU A 70 -8.13 2.10 -14.08
N GLY A 71 -6.86 1.68 -14.15
CA GLY A 71 -5.86 2.02 -13.14
C GLY A 71 -5.62 3.52 -13.02
N ALA A 72 -5.52 4.23 -14.15
CA ALA A 72 -5.34 5.68 -14.19
C ALA A 72 -6.58 6.42 -13.67
N CYS A 73 -7.80 5.98 -13.99
CA CYS A 73 -9.03 6.54 -13.43
C CYS A 73 -9.06 6.43 -11.90
N TYR A 74 -8.73 5.25 -11.36
CA TYR A 74 -8.71 5.04 -9.91
C TYR A 74 -7.64 5.92 -9.23
N LYS A 75 -6.39 5.81 -9.67
CA LYS A 75 -5.26 6.55 -9.08
C LYS A 75 -5.45 8.07 -9.22
N GLY A 76 -5.85 8.53 -10.41
CA GLY A 76 -6.04 9.94 -10.70
C GLY A 76 -7.16 10.57 -9.87
N TYR A 77 -8.29 9.87 -9.66
CA TYR A 77 -9.37 10.40 -8.82
C TYR A 77 -8.94 10.48 -7.35
N VAL A 78 -8.38 9.40 -6.79
CA VAL A 78 -7.93 9.36 -5.38
C VAL A 78 -6.81 10.37 -5.12
N GLY A 79 -5.85 10.52 -6.05
CA GLY A 79 -4.76 11.49 -5.95
C GLY A 79 -5.25 12.94 -5.90
N ARG A 80 -6.23 13.28 -6.76
CA ARG A 80 -6.74 14.66 -6.86
C ARG A 80 -7.65 15.08 -5.71
N MET A 81 -8.15 14.17 -4.86
CA MET A 81 -9.01 14.50 -3.73
C MET A 81 -8.42 15.56 -2.79
N VAL A 82 -7.09 15.67 -2.68
CA VAL A 82 -6.44 16.67 -1.83
C VAL A 82 -6.15 18.00 -2.52
N ASN A 83 -6.20 18.05 -3.85
CA ASN A 83 -5.84 19.24 -4.61
C ASN A 83 -7.09 20.11 -4.85
N PRO A 84 -7.22 21.27 -4.18
CA PRO A 84 -8.39 22.14 -4.34
C PRO A 84 -8.47 22.74 -5.76
N ASP A 85 -7.34 22.97 -6.42
CA ASP A 85 -7.27 23.60 -7.75
C ASP A 85 -7.83 22.69 -8.86
N MET A 86 -7.93 21.38 -8.59
CA MET A 86 -8.55 20.41 -9.50
C MET A 86 -10.08 20.45 -9.47
N TRP A 87 -10.69 21.08 -8.45
CA TRP A 87 -12.13 21.03 -8.18
C TRP A 87 -12.77 22.41 -8.11
N THR A 88 -12.36 23.33 -8.98
CA THR A 88 -12.79 24.74 -8.96
C THR A 88 -14.23 24.95 -9.44
N ALA A 89 -14.72 24.12 -10.36
CA ALA A 89 -16.10 24.20 -10.83
C ALA A 89 -17.10 23.96 -9.69
N THR A 90 -18.09 24.84 -9.51
CA THR A 90 -19.03 24.82 -8.37
C THR A 90 -19.67 23.46 -8.12
N ARG A 91 -20.06 22.73 -9.18
CA ARG A 91 -20.68 21.41 -9.05
C ARG A 91 -19.70 20.28 -8.72
N MET A 92 -18.39 20.55 -8.77
CA MET A 92 -17.32 19.57 -8.58
C MET A 92 -16.56 19.76 -7.26
N GLN A 93 -16.76 20.88 -6.56
CA GLN A 93 -16.05 21.21 -5.31
C GLN A 93 -16.17 20.11 -4.24
N HIS A 94 -17.30 19.40 -4.21
CA HIS A 94 -17.54 18.28 -3.28
C HIS A 94 -16.61 17.07 -3.50
N HIS A 95 -15.81 17.03 -4.57
CA HIS A 95 -14.78 16.01 -4.78
C HIS A 95 -13.44 16.36 -4.11
N HIS A 96 -13.25 17.60 -3.63
CA HIS A 96 -12.15 17.93 -2.74
C HIS A 96 -12.42 17.29 -1.37
N GLN A 97 -11.78 16.17 -1.11
CA GLN A 97 -12.02 15.29 0.03
C GLN A 97 -10.70 14.84 0.67
N PRO A 98 -9.91 15.78 1.23
CA PRO A 98 -8.60 15.47 1.81
C PRO A 98 -8.69 14.46 2.96
N LEU A 99 -9.76 14.54 3.77
CA LEU A 99 -10.02 13.59 4.84
C LEU A 99 -10.25 12.17 4.33
N TRP A 100 -11.02 12.01 3.24
CA TRP A 100 -11.27 10.68 2.66
C TRP A 100 -9.98 10.08 2.13
N ARG A 101 -9.14 10.87 1.46
CA ARG A 101 -7.82 10.39 1.02
C ARG A 101 -6.95 9.98 2.21
N ALA A 102 -6.90 10.78 3.28
CA ALA A 102 -6.14 10.44 4.47
C ALA A 102 -6.61 9.10 5.09
N ALA A 103 -7.92 8.88 5.19
CA ALA A 103 -8.49 7.64 5.70
C ALA A 103 -8.20 6.43 4.77
N ILE A 104 -8.31 6.61 3.46
CA ILE A 104 -7.95 5.58 2.47
C ILE A 104 -6.48 5.18 2.61
N MET A 105 -5.58 6.16 2.71
CA MET A 105 -4.14 5.89 2.87
C MET A 105 -3.81 5.22 4.20
N ALA A 106 -4.44 5.66 5.29
CA ALA A 106 -4.31 5.02 6.60
C ALA A 106 -4.75 3.55 6.55
N HIS A 107 -5.91 3.29 5.95
CA HIS A 107 -6.44 1.93 5.78
C HIS A 107 -5.50 1.04 4.96
N CYS A 108 -4.95 1.55 3.85
CA CYS A 108 -3.99 0.82 3.02
C CYS A 108 -2.71 0.49 3.80
N ARG A 109 -2.13 1.46 4.52
CA ARG A 109 -0.94 1.22 5.36
C ARG A 109 -1.19 0.18 6.45
N TRP A 110 -2.30 0.29 7.17
CA TRP A 110 -2.62 -0.65 8.24
C TRP A 110 -2.91 -2.06 7.69
N ARG A 111 -3.61 -2.19 6.56
CA ARG A 111 -3.74 -3.48 5.85
C ARG A 111 -2.37 -4.05 5.47
N GLY A 112 -1.48 -3.22 4.94
CA GLY A 112 -0.12 -3.64 4.62
C GLY A 112 0.60 -4.19 5.84
N ARG A 113 0.60 -3.44 6.94
CA ARG A 113 1.25 -3.86 8.19
C ARG A 113 0.68 -5.18 8.73
N ARG A 114 -0.63 -5.41 8.61
CA ARG A 114 -1.25 -6.71 8.97
C ARG A 114 -0.64 -7.89 8.25
N VAL A 115 -0.42 -7.76 6.94
CA VAL A 115 0.14 -8.86 6.16
C VAL A 115 1.63 -9.04 6.48
N ALA A 116 2.40 -7.96 6.65
CA ALA A 116 3.78 -8.04 7.09
C ALA A 116 3.92 -8.73 8.47
N MET A 117 3.08 -8.36 9.45
CA MET A 117 3.07 -9.02 10.76
C MET A 117 2.70 -10.50 10.68
N ARG A 118 1.73 -10.86 9.83
CA ARG A 118 1.36 -12.25 9.57
C ARG A 118 2.57 -13.04 9.03
N ILE A 119 3.19 -12.56 7.96
CA ILE A 119 4.35 -13.22 7.34
C ILE A 119 5.49 -13.36 8.35
N ALA A 120 5.79 -12.30 9.10
CA ALA A 120 6.84 -12.32 10.12
C ALA A 120 6.57 -13.33 11.22
N ARG A 121 5.32 -13.44 11.70
CA ARG A 121 4.93 -14.44 12.70
C ARG A 121 5.02 -15.87 12.14
N ASP A 122 4.52 -16.08 10.93
CA ASP A 122 4.36 -17.42 10.38
C ASP A 122 5.70 -17.98 9.81
N THR A 123 6.63 -17.11 9.42
CA THR A 123 7.88 -17.52 8.74
C THR A 123 9.17 -16.96 9.35
N GLY A 124 9.07 -16.01 10.29
CA GLY A 124 10.22 -15.27 10.82
C GLY A 124 10.83 -14.26 9.84
N ARG A 125 10.21 -14.03 8.68
CA ARG A 125 10.74 -13.16 7.62
C ARG A 125 10.16 -11.76 7.65
N TRP A 126 11.03 -10.77 7.46
CA TRP A 126 10.66 -9.37 7.24
C TRP A 126 11.03 -8.94 5.83
N PRO A 127 10.30 -7.99 5.23
CA PRO A 127 10.63 -7.47 3.93
C PRO A 127 11.94 -6.69 3.99
N ILE A 128 12.82 -6.93 3.02
CA ILE A 128 14.07 -6.15 2.85
C ILE A 128 13.82 -4.81 2.16
N ARG A 129 12.67 -4.67 1.51
CA ARG A 129 12.18 -3.41 0.93
C ARG A 129 10.67 -3.39 0.94
N THR A 130 10.12 -2.22 1.25
CA THR A 130 8.70 -1.93 1.08
C THR A 130 8.49 -0.68 0.24
N MET A 131 7.56 -0.71 -0.72
CA MET A 131 7.18 0.44 -1.54
C MET A 131 5.66 0.46 -1.71
N THR A 132 4.99 1.35 -0.99
CA THR A 132 3.52 1.50 -1.00
C THR A 132 2.79 0.17 -0.72
N ASP A 133 2.41 -0.56 -1.76
CA ASP A 133 1.67 -1.82 -1.75
C ASP A 133 2.48 -3.03 -2.25
N SER A 134 3.78 -2.86 -2.56
CA SER A 134 4.68 -3.95 -2.97
C SER A 134 5.84 -4.12 -1.98
N TRP A 135 6.20 -5.37 -1.71
CA TRP A 135 7.29 -5.74 -0.79
C TRP A 135 8.22 -6.76 -1.42
N VAL A 136 9.49 -6.72 -1.02
CA VAL A 136 10.52 -7.67 -1.46
C VAL A 136 11.02 -8.45 -0.25
N TYR A 137 11.09 -9.77 -0.39
CA TYR A 137 11.58 -10.69 0.62
C TYR A 137 12.72 -11.54 0.06
N LEU A 138 13.66 -11.91 0.93
CA LEU A 138 14.62 -12.99 0.67
C LEU A 138 14.08 -14.26 1.31
N LEU A 139 13.91 -15.31 0.51
CA LEU A 139 13.27 -16.57 0.90
C LEU A 139 14.23 -17.73 0.64
N GLY A 140 14.14 -18.77 1.47
CA GLY A 140 14.78 -20.06 1.16
C GLY A 140 13.99 -20.82 0.10
N ASP A 141 14.60 -21.83 -0.51
CA ASP A 141 14.05 -22.57 -1.67
C ASP A 141 12.62 -23.11 -1.44
N ASP A 142 12.27 -23.51 -0.21
CA ASP A 142 10.95 -24.08 0.13
C ASP A 142 9.98 -23.08 0.79
N GLN A 143 10.33 -21.79 0.87
CA GLN A 143 9.50 -20.79 1.53
C GLN A 143 8.57 -20.09 0.55
N HIS A 144 7.26 -20.24 0.77
CA HIS A 144 6.21 -19.53 0.04
C HIS A 144 5.40 -18.67 1.01
N ILE A 145 5.31 -17.37 0.73
CA ILE A 145 4.65 -16.37 1.61
C ILE A 145 3.51 -15.62 0.93
N ALA A 146 3.36 -15.79 -0.38
CA ALA A 146 2.28 -15.17 -1.14
C ALA A 146 0.98 -15.91 -0.88
N ASP A 147 -0.14 -15.20 -0.96
CA ASP A 147 -1.46 -15.81 -0.89
C ASP A 147 -1.76 -16.53 -2.22
N ASP A 148 -2.25 -17.78 -2.15
CA ASP A 148 -2.67 -18.58 -3.32
C ASP A 148 -4.05 -18.15 -3.85
N SER A 149 -4.23 -16.86 -4.08
CA SER A 149 -5.51 -16.31 -4.52
C SER A 149 -5.33 -15.01 -5.28
N ASP A 150 -5.98 -14.92 -6.44
CA ASP A 150 -6.07 -13.69 -7.23
C ASP A 150 -7.12 -12.70 -6.68
N ALA A 151 -7.69 -12.99 -5.50
CA ALA A 151 -8.65 -12.10 -4.87
C ALA A 151 -8.00 -10.76 -4.51
N LEU A 152 -8.74 -9.69 -4.73
CA LEU A 152 -8.28 -8.33 -4.41
C LEU A 152 -7.94 -8.18 -2.92
N GLY A 153 -6.78 -7.59 -2.64
CA GLY A 153 -6.27 -7.39 -1.28
C GLY A 153 -5.44 -8.55 -0.74
N LYS A 154 -5.19 -9.57 -1.56
CA LYS A 154 -4.20 -10.62 -1.33
C LYS A 154 -2.82 -10.17 -1.83
N MET A 155 -1.77 -10.66 -1.18
CA MET A 155 -0.40 -10.43 -1.62
C MET A 155 0.02 -11.55 -2.55
N THR A 156 0.03 -11.28 -3.86
CA THR A 156 0.46 -12.25 -4.88
C THR A 156 1.89 -11.99 -5.31
N VAL A 157 2.52 -12.99 -5.92
CA VAL A 157 3.87 -12.84 -6.50
C VAL A 157 3.78 -11.99 -7.77
N GLU A 158 4.43 -10.83 -7.78
CA GLU A 158 4.56 -10.02 -8.99
C GLU A 158 5.79 -10.44 -9.80
N LYS A 159 6.93 -10.59 -9.13
CA LYS A 159 8.22 -10.98 -9.72
C LYS A 159 8.98 -11.83 -8.72
N HIS A 160 9.80 -12.75 -9.23
CA HIS A 160 10.74 -13.52 -8.43
C HIS A 160 11.96 -13.87 -9.28
N THR A 161 13.10 -14.10 -8.63
CA THR A 161 14.34 -14.54 -9.28
C THR A 161 15.11 -15.44 -8.32
N ARG A 162 15.85 -16.41 -8.86
CA ARG A 162 16.73 -17.26 -8.06
C ARG A 162 18.03 -16.52 -7.80
N LEU A 163 18.42 -16.43 -6.53
CA LEU A 163 19.66 -15.75 -6.15
C LEU A 163 20.87 -16.62 -6.45
N THR A 164 21.90 -16.02 -7.03
CA THR A 164 23.24 -16.61 -7.14
C THR A 164 24.04 -16.31 -5.87
N GLU A 165 25.17 -17.01 -5.69
CA GLU A 165 26.09 -16.73 -4.58
C GLU A 165 26.61 -15.28 -4.60
N GLU A 166 26.92 -14.74 -5.78
CA GLU A 166 27.31 -13.34 -5.95
C GLU A 166 26.22 -12.37 -5.49
N MET A 167 24.96 -12.63 -5.83
CA MET A 167 23.83 -11.80 -5.38
C MET A 167 23.66 -11.87 -3.86
N LEU A 168 23.81 -13.06 -3.27
CA LEU A 168 23.74 -13.23 -1.81
C LEU A 168 24.84 -12.44 -1.10
N LEU A 169 26.07 -12.46 -1.63
CA LEU A 169 27.17 -11.64 -1.12
C LEU A 169 26.88 -10.14 -1.23
N SER A 170 26.28 -9.69 -2.34
CA SER A 170 25.86 -8.29 -2.51
C SER A 170 24.81 -7.87 -1.47
N PHE A 171 23.83 -8.72 -1.19
CA PHE A 171 22.85 -8.46 -0.13
C PHE A 171 23.49 -8.45 1.26
N ALA A 172 24.44 -9.35 1.54
CA ALA A 172 25.12 -9.43 2.83
C ALA A 172 26.07 -8.24 3.08
N ALA A 173 26.64 -7.68 2.02
CA ALA A 173 27.55 -6.53 2.10
C ALA A 173 26.83 -5.17 2.14
N ALA A 174 25.52 -5.12 1.91
CA ALA A 174 24.76 -3.87 1.93
C ALA A 174 24.58 -3.37 3.38
N GLU A 175 25.09 -2.17 3.66
CA GLU A 175 24.98 -1.51 4.97
C GLU A 175 23.88 -0.44 4.97
N THR A 176 23.44 0.00 3.79
CA THR A 176 22.44 1.05 3.63
C THR A 176 21.21 0.59 2.84
N THR A 177 20.07 1.24 3.09
CA THR A 177 18.84 1.04 2.30
C THR A 177 19.04 1.32 0.81
N HIS A 178 20.00 2.18 0.45
CA HIS A 178 20.30 2.47 -0.95
C HIS A 178 21.02 1.28 -1.61
N GLU A 179 22.02 0.70 -0.95
CA GLU A 179 22.72 -0.49 -1.44
C GLU A 179 21.79 -1.70 -1.55
N VAL A 180 20.89 -1.90 -0.58
CA VAL A 180 19.85 -2.95 -0.68
C VAL A 180 18.98 -2.72 -1.93
N ARG A 181 18.62 -1.48 -2.25
CA ARG A 181 17.84 -1.19 -3.48
C ARG A 181 18.64 -1.50 -4.75
N LEU A 182 19.92 -1.18 -4.79
CA LEU A 182 20.80 -1.50 -5.91
C LEU A 182 20.94 -3.03 -6.08
N ALA A 183 21.12 -3.76 -4.99
CA ALA A 183 21.18 -5.23 -5.00
C ALA A 183 19.88 -5.86 -5.50
N ILE A 184 18.71 -5.35 -5.06
CA ILE A 184 17.40 -5.77 -5.57
C ILE A 184 17.30 -5.52 -7.08
N ALA A 185 17.67 -4.32 -7.52
CA ALA A 185 17.54 -3.93 -8.91
C ALA A 185 18.46 -4.76 -9.82
N SER A 186 19.70 -5.00 -9.39
CA SER A 186 20.64 -5.89 -10.04
C SER A 186 20.10 -7.33 -10.14
N ALA A 187 19.55 -7.87 -9.05
CA ALA A 187 18.97 -9.22 -9.04
C ALA A 187 17.80 -9.39 -10.02
N TYR A 188 16.99 -8.35 -10.21
CA TYR A 188 15.89 -8.34 -11.18
C TYR A 188 16.30 -7.90 -12.59
N GLY A 189 17.56 -7.53 -12.84
CA GLY A 189 18.02 -6.98 -14.11
C GLY A 189 17.34 -5.65 -14.48
N THR A 190 16.91 -4.88 -13.48
CA THR A 190 16.25 -3.59 -13.66
C THR A 190 17.22 -2.44 -13.37
N ASP A 191 17.21 -1.40 -14.19
CA ASP A 191 18.00 -0.20 -13.95
C ASP A 191 17.38 0.64 -12.81
N THR A 192 18.20 1.09 -11.85
CA THR A 192 17.73 1.86 -10.68
C THR A 192 17.37 3.31 -10.99
N ASP A 193 17.60 3.77 -12.22
CA ASP A 193 17.46 5.19 -12.59
C ASP A 193 16.02 5.69 -12.77
N VAL A 194 15.02 4.87 -12.48
CA VAL A 194 13.64 5.35 -12.37
C VAL A 194 13.47 6.03 -11.02
N ARG A 195 13.82 7.32 -10.96
CA ARG A 195 13.18 8.26 -10.04
C ARG A 195 11.68 8.21 -10.34
N GLU A 196 10.93 7.38 -9.62
CA GLU A 196 9.49 7.56 -9.51
C GLU A 196 9.27 8.91 -8.83
N VAL A 197 9.08 9.94 -9.66
CA VAL A 197 8.57 11.23 -9.23
C VAL A 197 7.23 10.95 -8.58
N GLY A 198 7.17 11.13 -7.26
CA GLY A 198 5.93 11.05 -6.52
C GLY A 198 4.97 12.10 -7.06
N GLU A 199 3.86 11.62 -7.62
CA GLU A 199 2.60 12.37 -7.77
C GLU A 199 1.71 12.14 -6.55
#